data_AF-A0AAW3IPQ4-F1
#
_entry.id   AF-A0AAW3IPQ4-F1
#
_cell.length_a   1.000
_cell.length_b   1.000
_cell.length_c   1.000
_cell.angle_alpha   90.00
_cell.angle_beta   90.00
_cell.angle_gamma   90.00
#
_symmetry.space_group_name_H-M   'P 1'
#
loop_
_entity.id
_entity.type
_entity.pdbx_description
1 polymer ?
#
loop_
_entity_poly.entity_id
_entity_poly.type
_entity_poly.pdbx_seq_one_letter_code
_entity_poly.pdbx_strand_id
1 'polypeptide(L)'
;MKVKTLTLALASIMALTATSSFATNNADFNSPYMNAKDTPLTHLPENGNNAKVNLETAKYWNLDVNSEQRSSYDDPITINVADGIWTFATRSILNVSVVEAPEGLIVFDTGDNGHDAAEFYAMLRKETDKPIAAIVYSHEHYVFGARYFVEQEAARGNNNIKIIGHPNTNASIAKNGGAASIHPETSGITIGRSIEQFNAYATPEKGDNAAYKNTIMPDQSGFVPVNLSPTYDGETINVAGLDIVFYMDGIATDTANQLMSYIPS
;
A
#
# COMPACT_ATOMS: atom_id res chain seq x y z
N MET A 1 73.37 38.68 28.92
CA MET A 1 74.01 38.36 27.63
C MET A 1 72.90 38.08 26.62
N LYS A 2 72.99 38.72 25.45
CA LYS A 2 71.95 38.83 24.42
C LYS A 2 71.75 37.53 23.60
N VAL A 3 70.56 37.41 22.99
CA VAL A 3 70.12 36.58 21.83
C VAL A 3 70.06 35.04 22.12
N LYS A 4 69.07 34.24 21.68
CA LYS A 4 68.31 34.27 20.43
C LYS A 4 66.86 33.77 20.55
N THR A 5 66.01 34.55 19.87
CA THR A 5 64.74 34.23 19.22
C THR A 5 64.45 32.74 19.01
N LEU A 6 63.36 32.28 19.62
CA LEU A 6 62.70 31.02 19.30
C LEU A 6 61.88 31.24 18.01
N THR A 7 62.43 30.83 16.88
CA THR A 7 61.66 30.75 15.62
C THR A 7 60.74 29.55 15.74
N LEU A 8 59.46 29.80 16.05
CA LEU A 8 58.42 28.79 15.99
C LEU A 8 58.21 28.44 14.51
N ALA A 9 58.82 27.34 14.06
CA ALA A 9 58.51 26.77 12.76
C ALA A 9 57.07 26.27 12.83
N LEU A 10 56.17 26.98 12.16
CA LEU A 10 54.82 26.50 11.85
C LEU A 10 54.99 25.28 10.92
N ALA A 11 55.06 24.09 11.50
CA ALA A 11 54.88 22.86 10.75
C ALA A 11 53.40 22.82 10.35
N SER A 12 53.10 23.29 9.14
CA SER A 12 51.83 23.06 8.48
C SER A 12 51.66 21.56 8.35
N ILE A 13 50.94 20.95 9.30
CA ILE A 13 50.44 19.59 9.14
C ILE A 13 49.42 19.70 8.01
N MET A 14 49.86 19.34 6.80
CA MET A 14 48.97 18.91 5.74
C MET A 14 48.04 17.86 6.36
N ALA A 15 46.81 18.26 6.66
CA ALA A 15 45.73 17.32 6.86
C ALA A 15 45.63 16.58 5.53
N LEU A 16 46.16 15.35 5.50
CA LEU A 16 45.90 14.42 4.42
C LEU A 16 44.38 14.36 4.32
N THR A 17 43.86 14.92 3.24
CA THR A 17 42.52 14.66 2.78
C THR A 17 42.46 13.16 2.55
N ALA A 18 41.95 12.43 3.54
CA ALA A 18 41.40 11.12 3.29
C ALA A 18 40.29 11.38 2.28
N THR A 19 40.62 11.22 1.00
CA THR A 19 39.62 10.94 -0.01
C THR A 19 38.90 9.72 0.54
N SER A 20 37.68 9.91 1.01
CA SER A 20 36.77 8.81 1.25
C SER A 20 36.70 8.08 -0.08
N SER A 21 37.50 7.03 -0.19
CA SER A 21 37.37 6.05 -1.24
C SER A 21 36.00 5.49 -0.95
N PHE A 22 34.97 5.98 -1.66
CA PHE A 22 33.74 5.23 -1.75
C PHE A 22 34.19 3.89 -2.28
N ALA A 23 34.22 2.88 -1.41
CA ALA A 23 34.34 1.51 -1.86
C ALA A 23 33.32 1.39 -2.97
N THR A 24 33.77 1.03 -4.16
CA THR A 24 32.85 0.58 -5.20
C THR A 24 32.13 -0.59 -4.56
N ASN A 25 30.95 -0.34 -3.99
CA ASN A 25 30.00 -1.38 -3.65
C ASN A 25 29.57 -1.94 -5.00
N ASN A 26 30.43 -2.78 -5.59
CA ASN A 26 29.96 -3.82 -6.46
C ASN A 26 29.08 -4.65 -5.55
N ALA A 27 27.79 -4.34 -5.57
CA ALA A 27 26.80 -5.23 -5.03
C ALA A 27 27.09 -6.61 -5.63
N ASP A 28 27.61 -7.54 -4.83
CA ASP A 28 27.90 -8.93 -5.21
C ASP A 28 26.61 -9.74 -5.45
N PHE A 29 25.47 -9.06 -5.63
CA PHE A 29 24.25 -9.65 -6.12
C PHE A 29 23.99 -9.13 -7.54
N ASN A 30 23.89 -10.06 -8.48
CA ASN A 30 23.23 -9.74 -9.75
C ASN A 30 21.80 -9.32 -9.40
N SER A 31 21.51 -8.03 -9.47
CA SER A 31 20.13 -7.57 -9.35
C SER A 31 19.33 -8.33 -10.41
N PRO A 32 18.17 -8.92 -10.07
CA PRO A 32 17.33 -9.63 -11.04
C PRO A 32 16.84 -8.70 -12.16
N TYR A 33 16.97 -7.38 -11.98
CA TYR A 33 16.68 -6.35 -12.98
C TYR A 33 17.89 -6.00 -13.87
N MET A 34 19.09 -6.49 -13.57
CA MET A 34 20.28 -6.36 -14.42
C MET A 34 20.21 -7.38 -15.55
N ASN A 35 20.55 -6.95 -16.78
CA ASN A 35 20.42 -7.74 -18.01
C ASN A 35 18.97 -8.12 -18.40
N ALA A 36 17.96 -7.33 -17.99
CA ALA A 36 16.56 -7.54 -18.37
C ALA A 36 16.34 -7.70 -19.89
N LYS A 37 17.21 -7.09 -20.71
CA LYS A 37 17.24 -7.25 -22.18
C LYS A 37 17.45 -8.72 -22.63
N ASP A 38 18.24 -9.47 -21.89
CA ASP A 38 18.65 -10.85 -22.21
C ASP A 38 17.89 -11.88 -21.35
N THR A 39 17.05 -11.43 -20.42
CA THR A 39 16.20 -12.31 -19.60
C THR A 39 15.17 -13.01 -20.48
N PRO A 40 15.15 -14.37 -20.50
CA PRO A 40 14.14 -15.10 -21.25
C PRO A 40 12.73 -14.79 -20.75
N LEU A 41 11.85 -14.42 -21.67
CA LEU A 41 10.44 -14.18 -21.42
C LEU A 41 9.59 -15.31 -21.99
N THR A 42 8.44 -15.54 -21.37
CA THR A 42 7.40 -16.47 -21.80
C THR A 42 6.04 -15.80 -21.66
N HIS A 43 5.02 -16.39 -22.26
CA HIS A 43 3.64 -15.98 -22.04
C HIS A 43 3.01 -16.80 -20.92
N LEU A 44 2.17 -16.16 -20.11
CA LEU A 44 1.22 -16.86 -19.26
C LEU A 44 0.20 -17.63 -20.14
N PRO A 45 -0.42 -18.71 -19.64
CA PRO A 45 -1.41 -19.44 -20.42
C PRO A 45 -2.64 -18.56 -20.74
N GLU A 46 -3.50 -18.98 -21.68
CA GLU A 46 -4.66 -18.19 -22.11
C GLU A 46 -5.64 -17.86 -20.98
N ASN A 47 -5.72 -18.71 -19.95
CA ASN A 47 -6.50 -18.46 -18.73
C ASN A 47 -5.85 -17.45 -17.76
N GLY A 48 -4.58 -17.09 -18.00
CA GLY A 48 -3.78 -16.13 -17.24
C GLY A 48 -3.45 -14.88 -18.03
N ASN A 49 -4.32 -14.48 -18.97
CA ASN A 49 -4.32 -13.26 -19.78
C ASN A 49 -3.24 -13.08 -20.86
N ASN A 50 -2.38 -14.08 -21.08
CA ASN A 50 -1.32 -14.04 -22.09
C ASN A 50 -0.32 -12.89 -21.88
N ALA A 51 -0.14 -12.41 -20.64
CA ALA A 51 0.93 -11.47 -20.29
C ALA A 51 2.31 -12.08 -20.59
N LYS A 52 3.23 -11.23 -21.05
CA LYS A 52 4.62 -11.62 -21.27
C LYS A 52 5.41 -11.38 -20.00
N VAL A 53 5.89 -12.46 -19.39
CA VAL A 53 6.53 -12.45 -18.07
C VAL A 53 7.86 -13.21 -18.11
N ASN A 54 8.70 -13.03 -17.09
CA ASN A 54 9.90 -13.84 -16.97
C ASN A 54 9.55 -15.28 -16.51
N LEU A 55 10.52 -16.20 -16.61
CA LEU A 55 10.32 -17.60 -16.24
C LEU A 55 10.00 -17.81 -14.75
N GLU A 56 10.41 -16.91 -13.86
CA GLU A 56 10.11 -16.98 -12.43
C GLU A 56 8.64 -16.67 -12.14
N THR A 57 8.11 -15.59 -12.71
CA THR A 57 6.69 -15.23 -12.65
C THR A 57 5.81 -16.34 -13.26
N ALA A 58 6.23 -16.92 -14.39
CA ALA A 58 5.50 -18.05 -14.98
C ALA A 58 5.52 -19.31 -14.10
N LYS A 59 6.61 -19.58 -13.38
CA LYS A 59 6.66 -20.66 -12.38
C LYS A 59 5.75 -20.39 -11.21
N TYR A 60 5.75 -19.16 -10.68
CA TYR A 60 4.85 -18.74 -9.61
C TYR A 60 3.38 -18.93 -10.01
N TRP A 61 3.01 -18.54 -11.23
CA TRP A 61 1.64 -18.73 -11.73
C TRP A 61 1.18 -20.19 -11.71
N ASN A 62 2.10 -21.10 -12.05
CA ASN A 62 1.82 -22.54 -12.11
C ASN A 62 1.92 -23.25 -10.75
N LEU A 63 2.21 -22.55 -9.66
CA LEU A 63 2.12 -23.12 -8.32
C LEU A 63 0.68 -23.57 -8.04
N ASP A 64 0.51 -24.60 -7.21
CA ASP A 64 -0.81 -24.97 -6.68
C ASP A 64 -1.45 -23.78 -5.96
N VAL A 65 -2.78 -23.62 -6.09
CA VAL A 65 -3.53 -22.50 -5.48
C VAL A 65 -3.38 -22.41 -3.97
N ASN A 66 -3.10 -23.53 -3.29
CA ASN A 66 -2.88 -23.60 -1.85
C ASN A 66 -1.39 -23.69 -1.47
N SER A 67 -0.47 -23.45 -2.41
CA SER A 67 0.97 -23.45 -2.13
C SER A 67 1.31 -22.36 -1.10
N GLU A 68 2.11 -22.71 -0.09
CA GLU A 68 2.66 -21.74 0.88
C GLU A 68 3.55 -20.67 0.23
N GLN A 69 4.01 -20.91 -1.01
CA GLN A 69 4.78 -19.94 -1.78
C GLN A 69 3.89 -18.94 -2.53
N ARG A 70 2.56 -19.09 -2.47
CA ARG A 70 1.62 -18.13 -3.05
C ARG A 70 1.25 -17.05 -2.02
N SER A 71 1.11 -15.85 -2.54
CA SER A 71 0.86 -14.61 -1.79
C SER A 71 -0.23 -13.74 -2.45
N SER A 72 -0.94 -14.29 -3.44
CA SER A 72 -2.00 -13.61 -4.19
C SER A 72 -3.10 -14.60 -4.58
N TYR A 73 -4.30 -14.07 -4.82
CA TYR A 73 -5.49 -14.88 -5.12
C TYR A 73 -5.78 -14.92 -6.62
N ASP A 74 -6.23 -16.08 -7.09
CA ASP A 74 -6.52 -16.30 -8.51
C ASP A 74 -7.91 -15.84 -8.87
N ASP A 75 -8.83 -15.97 -7.94
CA ASP A 75 -10.22 -15.62 -8.05
C ASP A 75 -10.64 -14.88 -6.77
N PRO A 76 -11.67 -14.03 -6.84
CA PRO A 76 -12.23 -13.40 -5.66
C PRO A 76 -12.73 -14.44 -4.66
N ILE A 77 -12.34 -14.31 -3.40
CA ILE A 77 -12.80 -15.18 -2.32
C ILE A 77 -13.29 -14.37 -1.12
N THR A 78 -14.30 -14.91 -0.45
CA THR A 78 -14.73 -14.45 0.87
C THR A 78 -14.17 -15.40 1.92
N ILE A 79 -13.42 -14.86 2.88
CA ILE A 79 -12.99 -15.56 4.08
C ILE A 79 -13.92 -15.13 5.22
N ASN A 80 -14.69 -16.07 5.76
CA ASN A 80 -15.46 -15.84 6.99
C ASN A 80 -14.52 -16.10 8.18
N VAL A 81 -14.10 -15.02 8.83
CA VAL A 81 -13.15 -15.07 9.96
C VAL A 81 -13.89 -15.44 11.24
N ALA A 82 -15.08 -14.88 11.43
CA ALA A 82 -16.01 -15.16 12.51
C ALA A 82 -17.41 -14.64 12.14
N ASP A 83 -18.42 -14.94 12.96
CA ASP A 83 -19.76 -14.39 12.77
C ASP A 83 -19.74 -12.86 12.68
N GLY A 84 -20.19 -12.32 11.55
CA GLY A 84 -20.17 -10.88 11.29
C GLY A 84 -18.81 -10.30 10.91
N ILE A 85 -17.79 -11.13 10.65
CA ILE A 85 -16.44 -10.68 10.29
C ILE A 85 -15.99 -11.40 9.01
N TRP A 86 -15.79 -10.62 7.96
CA TRP A 86 -15.37 -11.11 6.65
C TRP A 86 -14.10 -10.43 6.19
N THR A 87 -13.28 -11.16 5.44
CA THR A 87 -12.21 -10.59 4.62
C THR A 87 -12.46 -10.99 3.18
N PHE A 88 -12.54 -9.99 2.31
CA PHE A 88 -12.66 -10.15 0.87
C PHE A 88 -11.28 -9.99 0.24
N ALA A 89 -10.92 -10.98 -0.56
CA ALA A 89 -9.68 -10.98 -1.30
C ALA A 89 -9.99 -11.08 -2.79
N THR A 90 -9.28 -10.32 -3.62
CA THR A 90 -9.44 -10.31 -5.07
C THR A 90 -8.07 -10.49 -5.74
N ARG A 91 -8.01 -10.23 -7.04
CA ARG A 91 -6.73 -10.15 -7.78
C ARG A 91 -5.97 -8.84 -7.52
N SER A 92 -6.56 -7.92 -6.76
CA SER A 92 -5.93 -6.71 -6.25
C SER A 92 -4.84 -7.05 -5.23
N ILE A 93 -3.93 -6.12 -4.98
CA ILE A 93 -2.83 -6.30 -4.03
C ILE A 93 -3.29 -6.34 -2.57
N LEU A 94 -4.49 -5.78 -2.29
CA LEU A 94 -5.04 -5.66 -0.95
C LEU A 94 -6.21 -6.61 -0.72
N ASN A 95 -6.59 -6.71 0.56
CA ASN A 95 -7.84 -7.31 1.00
C ASN A 95 -8.68 -6.24 1.68
N VAL A 96 -10.00 -6.36 1.60
CA VAL A 96 -10.95 -5.51 2.35
C VAL A 96 -11.56 -6.36 3.46
N SER A 97 -11.41 -5.91 4.71
CA SER A 97 -12.03 -6.58 5.85
C SER A 97 -13.25 -5.81 6.32
N VAL A 98 -14.29 -6.50 6.77
CA VAL A 98 -15.53 -5.89 7.23
C VAL A 98 -15.95 -6.51 8.55
N VAL A 99 -16.30 -5.65 9.50
CA VAL A 99 -16.83 -6.03 10.81
C VAL A 99 -18.26 -5.52 10.94
N GLU A 100 -19.15 -6.40 11.33
CA GLU A 100 -20.52 -6.09 11.69
C GLU A 100 -20.57 -5.51 13.12
N ALA A 101 -20.98 -4.26 13.23
CA ALA A 101 -21.17 -3.54 14.48
C ALA A 101 -22.68 -3.34 14.77
N PRO A 102 -23.05 -2.99 16.01
CA PRO A 102 -24.46 -2.76 16.38
C PRO A 102 -25.20 -1.76 15.47
N GLU A 103 -24.53 -0.71 15.00
CA GLU A 103 -25.15 0.37 14.22
C GLU A 103 -24.89 0.28 12.70
N GLY A 104 -24.13 -0.73 12.24
CA GLY A 104 -23.82 -0.91 10.83
C GLY A 104 -22.50 -1.61 10.60
N LEU A 105 -21.97 -1.50 9.39
CA LEU A 105 -20.72 -2.14 8.98
C LEU A 105 -19.54 -1.17 9.15
N ILE A 106 -18.42 -1.70 9.60
CA ILE A 106 -17.12 -1.03 9.61
C ILE A 106 -16.26 -1.70 8.55
N VAL A 107 -15.95 -0.97 7.48
CA VAL A 107 -15.15 -1.46 6.36
C VAL A 107 -13.71 -0.98 6.54
N PHE A 108 -12.75 -1.88 6.43
CA PHE A 108 -11.32 -1.59 6.48
C PHE A 108 -10.77 -1.64 5.06
N ASP A 109 -10.30 -0.48 4.60
CA ASP A 109 -9.81 -0.21 3.25
C ASP A 109 -10.84 -0.38 2.13
N THR A 110 -10.54 0.13 0.93
CA THR A 110 -11.55 0.26 -0.15
C THR A 110 -11.05 -0.07 -1.55
N GLY A 111 -9.76 -0.37 -1.71
CA GLY A 111 -9.15 -0.59 -3.01
C GLY A 111 -8.35 0.59 -3.53
N ASP A 112 -7.63 0.36 -4.62
CA ASP A 112 -6.77 1.36 -5.27
C ASP A 112 -7.53 2.24 -6.28
N ASN A 113 -8.74 1.84 -6.68
CA ASN A 113 -9.55 2.54 -7.67
C ASN A 113 -11.02 2.10 -7.60
N GLY A 114 -11.86 2.70 -8.45
CA GLY A 114 -13.29 2.37 -8.53
C GLY A 114 -13.61 0.95 -9.03
N HIS A 115 -12.72 0.31 -9.81
CA HIS A 115 -12.93 -1.07 -10.26
C HIS A 115 -12.80 -2.04 -9.08
N ASP A 116 -11.71 -1.95 -8.33
CA ASP A 116 -11.50 -2.76 -7.13
C ASP A 116 -12.63 -2.52 -6.12
N ALA A 117 -13.00 -1.26 -5.92
CA ALA A 117 -14.08 -0.88 -5.03
C ALA A 117 -15.42 -1.52 -5.42
N ALA A 118 -15.73 -1.57 -6.72
CA ALA A 118 -16.94 -2.19 -7.22
C ALA A 118 -16.96 -3.70 -6.96
N GLU A 119 -15.82 -4.38 -7.14
CA GLU A 119 -15.67 -5.81 -6.86
C GLU A 119 -15.87 -6.10 -5.36
N PHE A 120 -15.15 -5.38 -4.49
CA PHE A 120 -15.27 -5.54 -3.03
C PHE A 120 -16.67 -5.20 -2.52
N TYR A 121 -17.29 -4.12 -3.01
CA TYR A 121 -18.65 -3.76 -2.62
C TYR A 121 -19.67 -4.83 -3.05
N ALA A 122 -19.52 -5.38 -4.26
CA ALA A 122 -20.37 -6.47 -4.73
C ALA A 122 -20.18 -7.75 -3.91
N MET A 123 -18.96 -8.06 -3.46
CA MET A 123 -18.70 -9.17 -2.53
C MET A 123 -19.37 -8.92 -1.18
N LEU A 124 -19.20 -7.73 -0.60
CA LEU A 124 -19.85 -7.35 0.66
C LEU A 124 -21.37 -7.52 0.59
N ARG A 125 -22.00 -7.07 -0.50
CA ARG A 125 -23.46 -7.13 -0.66
C ARG A 125 -24.01 -8.54 -0.88
N LYS A 126 -23.16 -9.53 -1.15
CA LYS A 126 -23.58 -10.96 -1.13
C LYS A 126 -23.68 -11.50 0.29
N GLU A 127 -22.88 -10.96 1.22
CA GLU A 127 -22.85 -11.42 2.61
C GLU A 127 -23.89 -10.70 3.48
N THR A 128 -24.12 -9.40 3.26
CA THR A 128 -24.99 -8.61 4.12
C THR A 128 -25.54 -7.34 3.46
N ASP A 129 -26.79 -7.00 3.82
CA ASP A 129 -27.48 -5.78 3.40
C ASP A 129 -27.37 -4.63 4.41
N LYS A 130 -26.66 -4.81 5.53
CA LYS A 130 -26.53 -3.75 6.54
C LYS A 130 -25.86 -2.48 5.96
N PRO A 131 -26.25 -1.28 6.44
CA PRO A 131 -25.63 -0.03 5.99
C PRO A 131 -24.19 0.07 6.50
N ILE A 132 -23.32 0.71 5.72
CA ILE A 132 -21.95 1.01 6.15
C ILE A 132 -22.00 2.23 7.06
N ALA A 133 -21.52 2.07 8.30
CA ALA A 133 -21.45 3.16 9.27
C ALA A 133 -20.09 3.87 9.22
N ALA A 134 -19.02 3.13 8.93
CA ALA A 134 -17.68 3.69 8.85
C ALA A 134 -16.80 2.97 7.83
N ILE A 135 -15.85 3.72 7.28
CA ILE A 135 -14.70 3.23 6.51
C ILE A 135 -13.45 3.64 7.29
N VAL A 136 -12.59 2.67 7.59
CA VAL A 136 -11.30 2.87 8.23
C VAL A 136 -10.22 2.66 7.19
N TYR A 137 -9.40 3.67 6.95
CA TYR A 137 -8.16 3.52 6.19
C TYR A 137 -7.07 3.00 7.12
N SER A 138 -6.58 1.79 6.86
CA SER A 138 -5.44 1.24 7.58
C SER A 138 -4.20 2.10 7.33
N HIS A 139 -4.02 2.59 6.11
CA HIS A 139 -3.02 3.57 5.72
C HIS A 139 -3.36 4.17 4.35
N GLU A 140 -2.50 5.06 3.87
CA GLU A 140 -2.75 5.99 2.76
C GLU A 140 -2.70 5.41 1.32
N HIS A 141 -2.56 4.09 1.13
CA HIS A 141 -2.56 3.47 -0.20
C HIS A 141 -3.96 3.02 -0.66
N TYR A 142 -4.70 2.33 0.21
CA TYR A 142 -5.94 1.62 -0.16
C TYR A 142 -7.23 2.45 0.02
N VAL A 143 -7.10 3.75 -0.20
CA VAL A 143 -8.10 4.78 0.14
C VAL A 143 -8.90 5.27 -1.06
N PHE A 144 -8.53 4.81 -2.26
CA PHE A 144 -8.99 5.37 -3.53
C PHE A 144 -10.26 4.70 -4.06
N GLY A 145 -10.75 3.65 -3.42
CA GLY A 145 -12.09 3.11 -3.69
C GLY A 145 -13.23 3.78 -2.92
N ALA A 146 -12.92 4.60 -1.90
CA ALA A 146 -13.89 5.04 -0.91
C ALA A 146 -15.08 5.82 -1.48
N ARG A 147 -14.87 6.63 -2.53
CA ARG A 147 -15.95 7.39 -3.19
C ARG A 147 -17.04 6.46 -3.69
N TYR A 148 -16.65 5.34 -4.31
CA TYR A 148 -17.59 4.36 -4.83
C TYR A 148 -18.49 3.82 -3.71
N PHE A 149 -17.90 3.39 -2.58
CA PHE A 149 -18.65 2.91 -1.42
C PHE A 149 -19.63 3.97 -0.91
N VAL A 150 -19.18 5.22 -0.76
CA VAL A 150 -20.02 6.34 -0.29
C VAL A 150 -21.18 6.61 -1.24
N GLU A 151 -20.94 6.59 -2.56
CA GLU A 151 -21.99 6.85 -3.55
C GLU A 151 -23.01 5.71 -3.63
N GLN A 152 -22.58 4.45 -3.53
CA GLN A 152 -23.50 3.30 -3.47
C GLN A 152 -24.37 3.34 -2.21
N GLU A 153 -23.80 3.69 -1.06
CA GLU A 153 -24.56 3.85 0.17
C GLU A 153 -25.51 5.04 0.13
N ALA A 154 -25.09 6.16 -0.46
CA ALA A 154 -25.94 7.33 -0.67
C ALA A 154 -27.16 6.97 -1.53
N ALA A 155 -26.98 6.17 -2.59
CA ALA A 155 -28.07 5.64 -3.41
C ALA A 155 -29.02 4.71 -2.63
N ARG A 156 -28.54 4.08 -1.56
CA ARG A 156 -29.33 3.28 -0.60
C ARG A 156 -29.93 4.11 0.54
N GLY A 157 -29.77 5.43 0.51
CA GLY A 157 -30.31 6.35 1.52
C GLY A 157 -29.39 6.61 2.72
N ASN A 158 -28.15 6.12 2.69
CA ASN A 158 -27.17 6.29 3.75
C ASN A 158 -26.09 7.32 3.35
N ASN A 159 -26.15 8.51 3.95
CA ASN A 159 -25.21 9.62 3.68
C ASN A 159 -24.30 9.94 4.87
N ASN A 160 -24.32 9.12 5.92
CA ASN A 160 -23.60 9.41 7.17
C ASN A 160 -22.54 8.34 7.45
N ILE A 161 -21.55 8.26 6.58
CA ILE A 161 -20.41 7.36 6.72
C ILE A 161 -19.25 8.13 7.35
N LYS A 162 -18.70 7.59 8.44
CA LYS A 162 -17.45 8.12 9.03
C LYS A 162 -16.27 7.63 8.22
N ILE A 163 -15.34 8.53 7.92
CA ILE A 163 -14.08 8.19 7.25
C ILE A 163 -12.98 8.37 8.27
N ILE A 164 -12.45 7.24 8.74
CA ILE A 164 -11.48 7.15 9.82
C ILE A 164 -10.11 6.89 9.22
N GLY A 165 -9.08 7.59 9.69
CA GLY A 165 -7.72 7.40 9.20
C GLY A 165 -6.72 8.17 10.05
N HIS A 166 -5.43 7.95 9.77
CA HIS A 166 -4.34 8.64 10.45
C HIS A 166 -4.50 10.17 10.29
N PRO A 167 -4.21 11.01 11.32
CA PRO A 167 -4.40 12.47 11.26
C PRO A 167 -3.75 13.17 10.06
N ASN A 168 -2.64 12.62 9.59
CA ASN A 168 -1.88 13.18 8.46
C ASN A 168 -2.32 12.67 7.08
N THR A 169 -3.27 11.73 7.00
CA THR A 169 -3.68 11.10 5.72
C THR A 169 -4.09 12.14 4.70
N ASN A 170 -5.00 13.06 5.06
CA ASN A 170 -5.47 14.11 4.15
C ASN A 170 -4.34 14.98 3.62
N ALA A 171 -3.40 15.38 4.50
CA ALA A 171 -2.27 16.21 4.13
C ALA A 171 -1.28 15.47 3.22
N SER A 172 -1.07 14.18 3.48
CA SER A 172 -0.18 13.35 2.67
C SER A 172 -0.76 13.09 1.28
N ILE A 173 -2.03 12.69 1.18
CA ILE A 173 -2.74 12.53 -0.10
C ILE A 173 -2.68 13.83 -0.92
N ALA A 174 -2.98 14.98 -0.31
CA ALA A 174 -2.92 16.26 -1.01
C ALA A 174 -1.51 16.65 -1.50
N LYS A 175 -0.45 16.19 -0.80
CA LYS A 175 0.94 16.56 -1.09
C LYS A 175 1.60 15.62 -2.10
N ASN A 176 1.35 14.33 -1.99
CA ASN A 176 2.12 13.29 -2.69
C ASN A 176 1.25 12.12 -3.18
N GLY A 177 -0.07 12.20 -3.06
CA GLY A 177 -0.96 11.14 -3.52
C GLY A 177 -0.89 9.86 -2.69
N GLY A 178 -0.46 9.92 -1.42
CA GLY A 178 -0.30 8.76 -0.55
C GLY A 178 1.02 8.01 -0.76
N ALA A 179 1.92 8.52 -1.60
CA ALA A 179 3.24 7.94 -1.87
C ALA A 179 4.36 8.78 -1.23
N ALA A 180 4.28 8.99 0.09
CA ALA A 180 5.27 9.76 0.83
C ALA A 180 6.64 9.04 0.84
N SER A 181 7.66 9.66 0.24
CA SER A 181 9.05 9.23 0.48
C SER A 181 9.55 9.82 1.80
N ILE A 182 10.25 9.01 2.60
CA ILE A 182 10.93 9.45 3.83
C ILE A 182 11.84 10.65 3.56
N HIS A 183 12.53 10.62 2.41
CA HIS A 183 13.37 11.69 1.90
C HIS A 183 12.69 12.38 0.71
N PRO A 184 12.17 13.61 0.85
CA PRO A 184 11.44 14.28 -0.22
C PRO A 184 12.21 14.42 -1.53
N GLU A 185 13.53 14.57 -1.45
CA GLU A 185 14.44 14.67 -2.61
C GLU A 185 14.51 13.39 -3.44
N THR A 186 14.13 12.24 -2.89
CA THR A 186 14.09 10.97 -3.63
C THR A 186 12.73 10.67 -4.24
N SER A 187 11.69 11.43 -3.89
CA SER A 187 10.29 11.16 -4.28
C SER A 187 10.09 10.95 -5.79
N GLY A 188 10.69 11.80 -6.63
CA GLY A 188 10.57 11.67 -8.09
C GLY A 188 11.20 10.36 -8.62
N ILE A 189 12.33 9.94 -8.05
CA ILE A 189 13.00 8.68 -8.42
C ILE A 189 12.19 7.50 -7.89
N THR A 190 11.68 7.57 -6.66
CA THR A 190 10.82 6.55 -6.06
C THR A 190 9.60 6.31 -6.94
N ILE A 191 8.87 7.37 -7.31
CA ILE A 191 7.68 7.25 -8.17
C ILE A 191 8.04 6.61 -9.51
N GLY A 192 9.10 7.07 -10.18
CA GLY A 192 9.53 6.48 -11.46
C GLY A 192 9.81 4.98 -11.35
N ARG A 193 10.47 4.55 -10.28
CA ARG A 193 10.76 3.13 -10.01
C ARG A 193 9.53 2.33 -9.59
N SER A 194 8.58 2.93 -8.87
CA SER A 194 7.33 2.27 -8.48
C SER A 194 6.46 1.96 -9.70
N ILE A 195 6.39 2.88 -10.67
CA ILE A 195 5.64 2.65 -11.92
C ILE A 195 6.24 1.45 -12.69
N GLU A 196 7.58 1.32 -12.70
CA GLU A 196 8.25 0.15 -13.28
C GLU A 196 8.02 -1.13 -12.46
N GLN A 197 8.20 -1.08 -11.14
CA GLN A 197 8.06 -2.23 -10.23
C GLN A 197 6.66 -2.86 -10.29
N PHE A 198 5.63 -2.04 -10.26
CA PHE A 198 4.24 -2.49 -10.29
C PHE A 198 3.68 -2.61 -11.71
N ASN A 199 4.51 -2.38 -12.73
CA ASN A 199 4.12 -2.34 -14.13
C ASN A 199 2.87 -1.48 -14.34
N ALA A 200 2.81 -0.27 -13.75
CA ALA A 200 1.67 0.63 -13.87
C ALA A 200 1.52 1.25 -15.29
N TYR A 201 2.38 0.84 -16.23
CA TYR A 201 2.20 1.05 -17.67
C TYR A 201 1.29 0.00 -18.31
N ALA A 202 1.00 -1.10 -17.61
CA ALA A 202 0.22 -2.22 -18.12
C ALA A 202 -1.18 -1.77 -18.53
N THR A 203 -1.47 -1.94 -19.81
CA THR A 203 -2.77 -1.76 -20.45
C THR A 203 -2.71 -2.69 -21.66
N PRO A 204 -3.36 -3.87 -21.70
CA PRO A 204 -4.81 -4.14 -21.64
C PRO A 204 -5.17 -5.35 -20.73
N GLU A 205 -6.42 -5.84 -20.75
CA GLU A 205 -6.79 -7.09 -20.07
C GLU A 205 -6.11 -8.34 -20.64
N LYS A 206 -5.55 -8.30 -21.87
CA LYS A 206 -4.91 -9.43 -22.56
C LYS A 206 -3.72 -9.01 -23.43
N GLY A 207 -2.76 -9.90 -23.62
CA GLY A 207 -1.61 -9.72 -24.51
C GLY A 207 -0.31 -9.36 -23.79
N ASP A 208 0.77 -9.08 -24.53
CA ASP A 208 2.14 -8.97 -23.98
C ASP A 208 2.26 -7.99 -22.80
N ASN A 209 1.52 -6.88 -22.82
CA ASN A 209 1.55 -5.83 -21.78
C ASN A 209 0.38 -5.94 -20.78
N ALA A 210 -0.29 -7.09 -20.72
CA ALA A 210 -1.40 -7.27 -19.81
C ALA A 210 -0.95 -7.20 -18.35
N ALA A 211 -1.81 -6.62 -17.52
CA ALA A 211 -1.59 -6.53 -16.08
C ALA A 211 -1.42 -7.92 -15.47
N TYR A 212 -0.48 -8.08 -14.57
CA TYR A 212 -0.33 -9.31 -13.77
C TYR A 212 -1.08 -9.16 -12.44
N LYS A 213 -1.28 -10.23 -11.65
CA LYS A 213 -1.89 -10.12 -10.31
C LYS A 213 -1.22 -9.02 -9.49
N ASN A 214 -1.98 -8.35 -8.62
CA ASN A 214 -1.49 -7.27 -7.77
C ASN A 214 -0.94 -6.06 -8.56
N THR A 215 -1.40 -5.84 -9.79
CA THR A 215 -1.06 -4.61 -10.54
C THR A 215 -1.76 -3.43 -9.85
N ILE A 216 -0.97 -2.41 -9.51
CA ILE A 216 -1.46 -1.21 -8.81
C ILE A 216 -1.75 -0.12 -9.85
N MET A 217 -3.01 0.29 -9.93
CA MET A 217 -3.49 1.38 -10.79
C MET A 217 -4.28 2.37 -9.93
N PRO A 218 -3.61 3.28 -9.21
CA PRO A 218 -4.28 4.13 -8.25
C PRO A 218 -5.07 5.24 -8.95
N ASP A 219 -6.33 5.43 -8.56
CA ASP A 219 -7.18 6.53 -9.03
C ASP A 219 -7.56 7.46 -7.87
N GLN A 220 -6.78 8.54 -7.72
CA GLN A 220 -6.97 9.50 -6.63
C GLN A 220 -8.34 10.19 -6.63
N SER A 221 -9.08 10.16 -7.73
CA SER A 221 -10.43 10.74 -7.80
C SER A 221 -11.42 10.04 -6.87
N GLY A 222 -11.15 8.78 -6.51
CA GLY A 222 -11.99 8.02 -5.60
C GLY A 222 -11.67 8.21 -4.12
N PHE A 223 -10.70 9.07 -3.75
CA PHE A 223 -10.44 9.42 -2.36
C PHE A 223 -11.62 10.18 -1.72
N VAL A 224 -11.95 9.82 -0.48
CA VAL A 224 -12.83 10.59 0.40
C VAL A 224 -12.02 11.04 1.62
N PRO A 225 -11.98 12.35 1.96
CA PRO A 225 -11.20 12.84 3.08
C PRO A 225 -11.58 12.22 4.41
N VAL A 226 -10.55 11.91 5.21
CA VAL A 226 -10.69 11.54 6.62
C VAL A 226 -11.39 12.66 7.37
N ASN A 227 -12.43 12.31 8.12
CA ASN A 227 -13.22 13.25 8.93
C ASN A 227 -13.25 12.88 10.42
N LEU A 228 -12.60 11.76 10.79
CA LEU A 228 -12.39 11.31 12.16
C LEU A 228 -11.00 10.66 12.26
N SER A 229 -10.24 11.05 13.27
CA SER A 229 -8.91 10.47 13.52
C SER A 229 -8.70 10.32 15.02
N PRO A 230 -7.90 9.33 15.47
CA PRO A 230 -7.38 9.36 16.82
C PRO A 230 -6.49 10.59 17.00
N THR A 231 -6.47 11.11 18.22
CA THR A 231 -5.77 12.30 18.68
C THR A 231 -4.52 11.96 19.49
N TYR A 232 -4.43 10.73 20.00
CA TYR A 232 -3.25 10.15 20.66
C TYR A 232 -3.20 8.63 20.44
N ASP A 233 -2.01 8.06 20.54
CA ASP A 233 -1.78 6.62 20.38
C ASP A 233 -2.55 5.81 21.43
N GLY A 234 -3.25 4.77 21.00
CA GLY A 234 -4.10 3.94 21.86
C GLY A 234 -5.43 4.60 22.24
N GLU A 235 -5.86 5.65 21.53
CA GLU A 235 -7.19 6.24 21.78
C GLU A 235 -8.31 5.25 21.44
N THR A 236 -9.27 5.14 22.35
CA THR A 236 -10.51 4.41 22.12
C THR A 236 -11.57 5.33 21.51
N ILE A 237 -12.10 4.97 20.36
CA ILE A 237 -13.17 5.69 19.67
C ILE A 237 -14.36 4.74 19.52
N ASN A 238 -15.56 5.19 19.88
CA ASN A 238 -16.77 4.44 19.58
C ASN A 238 -17.12 4.59 18.09
N VAL A 239 -17.11 3.49 17.37
CA VAL A 239 -17.41 3.40 15.94
C VAL A 239 -18.57 2.44 15.76
N ALA A 240 -19.72 2.96 15.35
CA ALA A 240 -20.93 2.18 15.08
C ALA A 240 -21.39 1.28 16.25
N GLY A 241 -21.18 1.72 17.49
CA GLY A 241 -21.52 0.97 18.70
C GLY A 241 -20.43 0.01 19.19
N LEU A 242 -19.26 -0.05 18.54
CA LEU A 242 -18.08 -0.79 19.03
C LEU A 242 -17.01 0.18 19.52
N ASP A 243 -16.39 -0.12 20.66
CA ASP A 243 -15.22 0.60 21.13
C ASP A 243 -13.97 0.05 20.43
N ILE A 244 -13.32 0.87 19.60
CA ILE A 244 -12.13 0.48 18.84
C ILE A 244 -10.93 1.28 19.35
N VAL A 245 -9.86 0.59 19.69
CA VAL A 245 -8.58 1.20 20.07
C VAL A 245 -7.72 1.39 18.82
N PHE A 246 -7.30 2.62 18.56
CA PHE A 246 -6.45 2.97 17.42
C PHE A 246 -5.03 3.31 17.88
N TYR A 247 -4.05 2.60 17.33
CA TYR A 247 -2.63 2.89 17.50
C TYR A 247 -2.06 3.54 16.24
N MET A 248 -1.15 4.49 16.42
CA MET A 248 -0.46 5.20 15.34
C MET A 248 1.05 5.32 15.55
N ASP A 249 1.55 5.10 16.77
CA ASP A 249 2.98 5.21 17.08
C ASP A 249 3.68 3.85 16.99
N GLY A 250 4.92 3.85 16.47
CA GLY A 250 5.78 2.66 16.45
C GLY A 250 5.33 1.52 15.53
N ILE A 251 4.28 1.73 14.73
CA ILE A 251 3.72 0.73 13.82
C ILE A 251 4.14 0.92 12.36
N ALA A 252 4.89 1.99 12.03
CA ALA A 252 5.35 2.31 10.68
C ALA A 252 6.01 1.09 9.96
N THR A 253 5.35 0.60 8.91
CA THR A 253 5.70 -0.56 8.09
C THR A 253 5.63 -0.19 6.61
N ASP A 254 4.42 -0.11 6.05
CA ASP A 254 4.20 0.26 4.64
C ASP A 254 4.34 1.78 4.42
N THR A 255 3.64 2.56 5.24
CA THR A 255 3.76 4.03 5.26
C THR A 255 3.96 4.58 6.66
N ALA A 256 4.37 5.85 6.73
CA ALA A 256 4.48 6.58 7.99
C ALA A 256 3.12 7.02 8.56
N ASN A 257 2.06 7.02 7.75
CA ASN A 257 0.72 7.46 8.15
C ASN A 257 -0.22 6.24 8.16
N GLN A 258 -0.22 5.51 9.27
CA GLN A 258 -0.96 4.27 9.40
C GLN A 258 -1.70 4.16 10.73
N LEU A 259 -2.72 3.32 10.76
CA LEU A 259 -3.51 2.97 11.91
C LEU A 259 -3.54 1.45 12.08
N MET A 260 -3.22 1.00 13.29
CA MET A 260 -3.55 -0.35 13.74
C MET A 260 -4.82 -0.26 14.61
N SER A 261 -5.80 -1.11 14.32
CA SER A 261 -7.08 -1.14 15.03
C SER A 261 -7.19 -2.40 15.88
N TYR A 262 -7.60 -2.25 17.14
CA TYR A 262 -7.90 -3.36 18.04
C TYR A 262 -9.35 -3.22 18.54
N ILE A 263 -10.16 -4.26 18.29
CA ILE A 263 -11.55 -4.35 18.76
C ILE A 263 -11.54 -5.34 19.94
N PRO A 264 -11.72 -4.86 21.18
CA PRO A 264 -11.82 -5.73 22.35
C PRO A 264 -13.02 -6.68 22.26
N SER A 265 -12.90 -7.85 22.88
CA SER A 265 -13.95 -8.85 23.00
C SER A 265 -15.15 -8.39 23.82
#